data_AF-A0A7C1IL91-F1
#
_entry.id   AF-A0A7C1IL91-F1
#
_cell.length_a   1.000
_cell.length_b   1.000
_cell.length_c   1.000
_cell.angle_alpha   90.00
_cell.angle_beta   90.00
_cell.angle_gamma   90.00
#
_symmetry.space_group_name_H-M   'P 1'
#
loop_
_entity.id
_entity.type
_entity.pdbx_description
1 polymer ?
#
loop_
_entity_poly.entity_id
_entity_poly.type
_entity_poly.pdbx_seq_one_letter_code
_entity_poly.pdbx_strand_id
1 'polypeptide(L)'
;MKRSTLLTLCIILLAFETTHLVSRDIFERLPRLEDEFAYLYQARIFARGDVYIDTPLPIRAYWQPFLISLDGKRFGKYTPGWPMVLAAGAAFDAPWIVNAWLA
;
A
#
# COMPACT_ATOMS: atom_id res chain seq x y z
N MET A 1 -2.48 -2.75 35.89
CA MET A 1 -3.13 -2.04 34.76
C MET A 1 -4.58 -1.75 35.13
N LYS A 2 -5.14 -0.59 34.75
CA LYS A 2 -6.57 -0.31 34.97
C LYS A 2 -7.41 -1.23 34.08
N ARG A 3 -8.61 -1.63 34.53
CA ARG A 3 -9.53 -2.46 33.73
C ARG A 3 -9.85 -1.82 32.37
N SER A 4 -9.94 -0.49 32.33
CA SER A 4 -10.12 0.26 31.09
C SER A 4 -8.95 0.10 30.12
N THR A 5 -7.70 0.07 30.61
CA THR A 5 -6.52 -0.17 29.75
C THR A 5 -6.57 -1.53 29.09
N LEU A 6 -6.96 -2.57 29.84
CA LEU A 6 -7.11 -3.92 29.29
C LEU A 6 -8.20 -3.94 28.22
N LEU A 7 -9.35 -3.31 28.48
CA LEU A 7 -10.44 -3.21 27.52
C LEU A 7 -10.00 -2.49 26.24
N THR A 8 -9.30 -1.36 26.36
CA THR A 8 -8.78 -0.61 25.21
C THR A 8 -7.82 -1.46 24.39
N LEU A 9 -6.89 -2.18 25.03
CA LEU A 9 -5.99 -3.08 24.34
C LEU A 9 -6.73 -4.19 23.60
N CYS A 10 -7.76 -4.80 24.23
CA CYS A 10 -8.58 -5.81 23.58
C CYS A 10 -9.29 -5.26 22.33
N ILE A 11 -9.80 -4.04 22.38
CA ILE A 11 -10.46 -3.40 21.23
C ILE A 11 -9.46 -3.14 20.10
N ILE A 12 -8.27 -2.62 20.41
CA ILE A 12 -7.21 -2.37 19.42
C ILE A 12 -6.79 -3.69 18.74
N LEU A 13 -6.53 -4.73 19.54
CA LEU A 13 -6.13 -6.04 19.00
C LEU A 13 -7.24 -6.66 18.16
N LEU A 14 -8.50 -6.51 18.59
CA LEU A 14 -9.65 -6.97 17.80
C LEU A 14 -9.75 -6.23 16.47
N ALA A 15 -9.61 -4.90 16.45
CA ALA A 15 -9.64 -4.09 15.23
C ALA A 15 -8.49 -4.44 14.26
N PHE A 16 -7.30 -4.69 14.79
CA PHE A 16 -6.15 -5.13 14.02
C PHE A 16 -6.41 -6.50 13.39
N GLU A 17 -6.89 -7.46 14.18
CA GLU A 17 -7.14 -8.83 13.72
C GLU A 17 -8.29 -8.88 12.69
N THR A 18 -9.38 -8.13 12.90
CA THR A 18 -10.46 -8.09 11.91
C THR A 18 -9.98 -7.49 10.60
N THR A 19 -9.18 -6.42 10.63
CA THR A 19 -8.57 -5.85 9.42
C THR A 19 -7.65 -6.85 8.73
N HIS A 20 -6.85 -7.60 9.49
CA HIS A 20 -6.00 -8.67 8.97
C HIS A 20 -6.82 -9.74 8.23
N LEU A 21 -7.88 -10.24 8.88
CA LEU A 21 -8.75 -11.28 8.33
C LEU A 21 -9.48 -10.79 7.08
N VAL A 22 -10.01 -9.58 7.08
CA VAL A 22 -10.67 -9.00 5.88
C VAL A 22 -9.65 -8.85 4.75
N SER A 23 -8.46 -8.31 5.03
CA SER A 23 -7.43 -8.16 4.01
C SER A 23 -7.02 -9.50 3.41
N ARG A 24 -6.90 -10.55 4.22
CA ARG A 24 -6.50 -11.89 3.75
C ARG A 24 -7.63 -12.64 3.06
N ASP A 25 -8.79 -12.77 3.70
CA ASP A 25 -9.83 -13.71 3.31
C ASP A 25 -10.83 -13.11 2.31
N ILE A 26 -11.04 -11.79 2.35
CA ILE A 26 -11.97 -11.10 1.45
C ILE A 26 -11.22 -10.45 0.29
N PHE A 27 -10.07 -9.83 0.58
CA PHE A 27 -9.29 -9.10 -0.42
C PHE A 27 -8.10 -9.88 -0.98
N GLU A 28 -7.76 -11.05 -0.43
CA GLU A 28 -6.62 -11.87 -0.88
C GLU A 28 -5.29 -11.10 -0.86
N ARG A 29 -5.18 -10.09 0.00
CA ARG A 29 -4.07 -9.12 0.07
C ARG A 29 -3.83 -8.35 -1.23
N LEU A 30 -4.86 -8.22 -2.06
CA LEU A 30 -4.81 -7.48 -3.31
C LEU A 30 -5.59 -6.17 -3.21
N PRO A 31 -5.05 -5.07 -3.77
CA PRO A 31 -5.81 -3.86 -4.02
C PRO A 31 -7.09 -4.16 -4.81
N ARG A 32 -8.19 -3.48 -4.49
CA ARG A 32 -9.45 -3.63 -5.23
C ARG A 32 -9.77 -2.43 -6.12
N LEU A 33 -9.11 -1.29 -5.89
CA LEU A 33 -9.24 -0.07 -6.70
C LEU A 33 -7.96 0.18 -7.51
N GLU A 34 -8.08 0.73 -8.71
CA GLU A 34 -6.92 1.10 -9.54
C GLU A 34 -6.01 2.12 -8.85
N ASP A 35 -6.60 3.01 -8.05
CA ASP A 35 -5.88 3.97 -7.22
C ASP A 35 -4.94 3.28 -6.23
N GLU A 36 -5.45 2.23 -5.56
CA GLU A 36 -4.68 1.44 -4.61
C GLU A 36 -3.55 0.67 -5.29
N PHE A 37 -3.77 0.21 -6.53
CA PHE A 37 -2.68 -0.35 -7.34
C PHE A 37 -1.60 0.69 -7.62
N ALA A 38 -1.96 1.93 -7.95
CA ALA A 38 -1.00 3.00 -8.18
C ALA A 38 -0.26 3.40 -6.89
N TYR A 39 -0.95 3.43 -5.75
CA TYR A 39 -0.32 3.65 -4.45
C TYR A 39 0.67 2.53 -4.11
N LEU A 40 0.27 1.27 -4.26
CA LEU A 40 1.15 0.13 -3.99
C LEU A 40 2.33 0.06 -4.96
N TYR A 41 2.12 0.41 -6.23
CA TYR A 41 3.18 0.53 -7.22
C TYR A 41 4.22 1.56 -6.79
N GLN A 42 3.78 2.77 -6.45
CA GLN A 42 4.68 3.84 -6.00
C GLN A 42 5.34 3.53 -4.64
N ALA A 43 4.61 2.89 -3.72
CA ALA A 43 5.12 2.46 -2.42
C ALA A 43 6.27 1.45 -2.57
N ARG A 44 6.17 0.52 -3.52
CA ARG A 44 7.24 -0.44 -3.82
C ARG A 44 8.48 0.23 -4.43
N ILE A 45 8.30 1.30 -5.21
CA ILE A 45 9.41 2.12 -5.72
C ILE A 45 10.10 2.83 -4.54
N PHE A 46 9.34 3.51 -3.69
CA PHE A 46 9.87 4.18 -2.49
C PHE A 46 10.53 3.22 -1.51
N ALA A 47 10.01 2.01 -1.33
CA ALA A 47 10.59 0.99 -0.46
C ALA A 47 12.02 0.58 -0.86
N ARG A 48 12.40 0.79 -2.13
CA ARG A 48 13.77 0.56 -2.63
C ARG A 48 14.66 1.80 -2.56
N GLY A 49 14.13 2.94 -2.11
CA GLY A 49 14.83 4.23 -2.11
C GLY A 49 14.74 5.00 -3.44
N ASP A 50 14.00 4.49 -4.42
CA ASP A 50 13.80 5.15 -5.70
C ASP A 50 12.62 6.14 -5.63
N VAL A 51 12.57 7.14 -6.52
CA VAL A 51 11.40 8.03 -6.69
C VAL A 51 10.57 7.66 -7.92
N TYR A 52 11.23 7.11 -8.94
CA TYR A 52 10.66 6.63 -10.18
C TYR A 52 11.51 5.45 -10.68
N ILE A 53 11.02 4.74 -11.68
CA ILE A 53 11.82 3.77 -12.43
C ILE A 53 11.95 4.20 -13.88
N ASP A 54 12.86 3.58 -14.62
CA ASP A 54 12.85 3.70 -16.07
C ASP A 54 11.58 3.08 -16.65
N THR A 55 11.06 3.69 -17.72
CA THR A 55 9.87 3.21 -18.41
C THR A 55 10.19 1.86 -19.05
N PRO A 56 9.50 0.76 -18.65
CA PRO A 56 9.81 -0.57 -19.15
C PRO A 56 9.56 -0.65 -20.66
N LEU A 57 10.51 -1.26 -21.38
CA LEU A 57 10.40 -1.58 -22.80
C LEU A 57 10.25 -3.10 -22.99
N PRO A 58 9.38 -3.58 -23.91
CA PRO A 58 8.49 -2.78 -24.74
C PRO A 58 7.35 -2.14 -23.93
N ILE A 59 6.88 -0.99 -24.38
CA ILE A 59 5.73 -0.32 -23.77
C ILE A 59 4.52 -1.25 -23.90
N ARG A 60 3.81 -1.49 -22.79
CA ARG A 60 2.59 -2.30 -22.81
C ARG A 60 1.56 -1.65 -23.73
N ALA A 61 0.93 -2.47 -24.57
CA ALA A 61 -0.13 -2.00 -25.48
C ALA A 61 -1.41 -1.55 -24.75
N TYR A 62 -1.55 -1.91 -23.47
CA TYR A 62 -2.74 -1.60 -22.67
C TYR A 62 -2.57 -0.30 -21.90
N TRP A 63 -3.64 0.50 -21.89
CA TRP A 63 -3.68 1.78 -21.18
C TRP A 63 -3.66 1.57 -19.66
N GLN A 64 -2.81 2.32 -18.97
CA GLN A 64 -2.64 2.26 -17.51
C GLN A 64 -2.80 3.68 -16.92
N PRO A 65 -4.05 4.16 -16.75
CA PRO A 65 -4.33 5.59 -16.53
C PRO A 65 -3.76 6.16 -15.23
N PHE A 66 -3.42 5.32 -14.26
CA PHE A 66 -2.91 5.75 -12.95
C PHE A 66 -1.39 5.75 -12.83
N LEU A 67 -0.69 5.27 -13.87
CA LEU A 67 0.76 5.26 -13.96
C LEU A 67 1.20 6.21 -15.07
N ILE A 68 2.07 7.14 -14.74
CA ILE A 68 2.57 8.15 -15.67
C ILE A 68 3.89 7.67 -16.25
N SER A 69 4.06 7.84 -17.55
CA SER A 69 5.36 7.71 -18.22
C SER A 69 5.70 9.05 -18.84
N LEU A 70 6.77 9.68 -18.35
CA LEU A 70 7.19 11.03 -18.72
C LEU A 70 8.72 11.04 -18.82
N ASP A 71 9.26 11.49 -19.97
CA ASP A 71 10.70 11.60 -20.23
C ASP A 71 11.49 10.32 -19.92
N GLY A 72 10.95 9.16 -20.32
CA GLY A 72 11.57 7.87 -20.07
C GLY A 72 11.45 7.36 -18.62
N LYS A 73 10.82 8.11 -17.72
CA LYS A 73 10.59 7.74 -16.31
C LYS A 73 9.15 7.30 -16.09
N ARG A 74 8.95 6.39 -15.13
CA ARG A 74 7.64 5.85 -14.79
C ARG A 74 7.39 5.87 -13.29
N PHE A 75 6.22 6.37 -12.89
CA PHE A 75 5.80 6.58 -11.51
C PHE A 75 4.27 6.65 -11.41
N GLY A 76 3.71 6.56 -10.20
CA GLY A 76 2.27 6.72 -9.95
C GLY A 76 1.82 8.18 -10.07
N LYS A 77 0.58 8.42 -10.51
CA LYS A 77 0.07 9.79 -10.73
C LYS A 77 -0.16 10.61 -9.45
N TYR A 78 -0.24 9.95 -8.30
CA TYR A 78 -0.62 10.57 -7.04
C TYR A 78 0.56 11.18 -6.28
N THR A 79 0.26 12.09 -5.35
CA THR A 79 1.26 12.68 -4.47
C THR A 79 1.90 11.63 -3.55
N PRO A 80 3.15 11.84 -3.10
CA PRO A 80 3.92 10.82 -2.39
C PRO A 80 3.42 10.48 -0.99
N GLY A 81 2.55 11.30 -0.38
CA GLY A 81 2.16 11.18 1.03
C GLY A 81 1.71 9.79 1.46
N TRP A 82 0.60 9.28 0.90
CA TRP A 82 0.12 7.95 1.23
C TRP A 82 1.06 6.81 0.77
N PRO A 83 1.59 6.81 -0.47
CA PRO A 83 2.57 5.80 -0.88
C PRO A 83 3.83 5.71 -0.01
N MET A 84 4.30 6.82 0.58
CA MET A 84 5.45 6.79 1.51
C MET A 84 5.13 6.08 2.81
N VAL A 85 3.94 6.30 3.37
CA VAL A 85 3.48 5.57 4.57
C VAL A 85 3.33 4.08 4.23
N LEU A 86 2.72 3.78 3.08
CA LEU A 86 2.53 2.41 2.60
C LEU A 86 3.87 1.69 2.30
N ALA A 87 4.91 2.44 1.91
CA ALA A 87 6.24 1.91 1.61
C ALA A 87 6.86 1.18 2.81
N ALA A 88 6.57 1.63 4.05
CA ALA A 88 7.04 0.96 5.26
C ALA A 88 6.54 -0.50 5.33
N GLY A 89 5.26 -0.75 5.03
CA GLY A 89 4.72 -2.10 4.95
C GLY A 89 5.17 -2.85 3.69
N ALA A 90 5.29 -2.16 2.56
CA ALA A 90 5.74 -2.75 1.30
C ALA A 90 7.20 -3.25 1.38
N ALA A 91 8.06 -2.61 2.17
CA ALA A 91 9.45 -3.04 2.41
C ALA A 91 9.54 -4.43 3.05
N PHE A 92 8.51 -4.87 3.77
CA PHE A 92 8.41 -6.21 4.38
C PHE A 92 7.47 -7.15 3.62
N ASP A 93 7.10 -6.82 2.37
CA ASP A 93 6.09 -7.53 1.57
C ASP A 93 4.73 -7.71 2.29
N ALA A 94 4.43 -6.81 3.22
CA ALA A 94 3.22 -6.83 4.04
C ALA A 94 2.53 -5.45 4.05
N PRO A 95 2.17 -4.89 2.88
CA PRO A 95 1.55 -3.55 2.81
C PRO A 95 0.23 -3.46 3.59
N TRP A 96 -0.50 -4.57 3.76
CA TRP A 96 -1.75 -4.64 4.53
C TRP A 96 -1.59 -4.23 6.01
N ILE A 97 -0.39 -4.40 6.57
CA ILE A 97 -0.10 -4.05 7.97
C ILE A 97 -0.31 -2.55 8.22
N VAL A 98 -0.06 -1.71 7.22
CA VAL A 98 -0.25 -0.25 7.32
C VAL A 98 -1.72 0.09 7.55
N ASN A 99 -2.63 -0.56 6.80
CA ASN A 99 -4.06 -0.39 7.00
C ASN A 99 -4.51 -0.92 8.37
N ALA A 100 -3.98 -2.07 8.80
CA ALA A 100 -4.32 -2.66 10.10
C ALA A 100 -3.84 -1.81 11.30
N TRP A 101 -2.71 -1.12 11.18
CA TRP A 101 -2.22 -0.21 12.22
C TRP A 101 -2.93 1.14 12.28
N LEU A 102 -3.52 1.60 11.17
CA LEU A 102 -4.19 2.90 11.07
C LEU A 102 -5.72 2.82 11.16
N ALA A 103 -6.28 1.61 11.30
CA ALA A 103 -7.70 1.34 11.52
C ALA A 103 -8.09 1.53 13.00
#